data_AF-A0A232LQJ8-F1
#
_entry.id   AF-A0A232LQJ8-F1
#
_cell.length_a   1.000
_cell.length_b   1.000
_cell.length_c   1.000
_cell.angle_alpha   90.00
_cell.angle_beta   90.00
_cell.angle_gamma   90.00
#
_symmetry.space_group_name_H-M   'P 1'
#
loop_
_entity.id
_entity.type
_entity.pdbx_description
1 polymer ?
#
loop_
_entity_poly.entity_id
_entity_poly.type
_entity_poly.pdbx_seq_one_letter_code
_entity_poly.pdbx_strand_id
1 'polypeptide(L)'
;MVLPDLPSYPFDHSKRYWFESRLGNHFRTFPQNKLDLLGKPVADWNPLEAKWRNVIRVSEMPWVEDHVVSQFSNNRLLVSADQDEINGALVYPGAGMLVMAIEAAKQLADATRPIRGFELRDCNFQSALNVPNDSAGIEVQISLLKTHQATDSKNIWSEFRICAHENGQWQECCYGSIRVEYESTPSEVDNGRERQEELVTAQDIE
;
A
#
# COMPACT_ATOMS: atom_id res chain seq x y z
N MET A 1 -17.94 17.45 -62.45
CA MET A 1 -17.88 15.98 -62.28
C MET A 1 -16.64 15.70 -61.44
N VAL A 2 -16.83 15.34 -60.16
CA VAL A 2 -15.73 15.02 -59.23
C VAL A 2 -15.49 13.51 -59.34
N LEU A 3 -14.24 13.07 -59.49
CA LEU A 3 -13.89 11.65 -59.46
C LEU A 3 -14.09 11.14 -58.02
N PRO A 4 -15.06 10.25 -57.75
CA PRO A 4 -15.46 9.90 -56.38
C PRO A 4 -14.52 8.92 -55.68
N ASP A 5 -13.70 8.16 -56.43
CA ASP A 5 -12.99 6.98 -55.91
C ASP A 5 -11.47 7.04 -56.12
N LEU A 6 -10.80 8.09 -55.63
CA LEU A 6 -9.34 8.11 -55.57
C LEU A 6 -8.85 7.55 -54.22
N PRO A 7 -7.90 6.59 -54.21
CA PRO A 7 -7.32 6.11 -52.96
C PRO A 7 -6.60 7.23 -52.22
N SER A 8 -6.73 7.23 -50.89
CA SER A 8 -6.00 8.17 -50.04
C SER A 8 -4.49 7.96 -50.18
N TYR A 9 -3.74 9.06 -50.10
CA TYR A 9 -2.28 9.00 -50.16
C TYR A 9 -1.71 8.12 -49.02
N PRO A 10 -0.88 7.11 -49.33
CA PRO A 10 -0.34 6.20 -48.32
C PRO A 10 0.81 6.88 -47.59
N PHE A 11 0.51 7.52 -46.46
CA PHE A 11 1.54 8.10 -45.59
C PHE A 11 2.52 7.02 -45.13
N ASP A 12 3.81 7.37 -45.12
CA ASP A 12 4.84 6.51 -44.54
C ASP A 12 4.72 6.52 -43.01
N HIS A 13 4.21 5.43 -42.45
CA HIS A 13 4.07 5.22 -41.01
C HIS A 13 5.26 4.46 -40.40
N SER A 14 6.39 4.33 -41.11
CA SER A 14 7.59 3.63 -40.63
C SER A 14 8.18 4.24 -39.36
N LYS A 15 8.02 5.55 -39.16
CA LYS A 15 8.52 6.29 -38.00
C LYS A 15 7.38 6.88 -37.18
N ARG A 16 7.45 6.64 -35.87
CA ARG A 16 6.50 7.20 -34.91
C ARG A 16 7.07 8.49 -34.33
N TYR A 17 6.50 9.64 -34.72
CA TYR A 17 6.91 10.97 -34.24
C TYR A 17 6.15 11.36 -32.96
N TRP A 18 6.11 10.46 -31.97
CA TRP A 18 5.46 10.72 -30.69
C TRP A 18 6.49 10.63 -29.56
N PHE A 19 6.70 11.73 -28.86
CA PHE A 19 7.48 11.74 -27.62
C PHE A 19 6.51 11.62 -26.45
N GLU A 20 6.57 10.51 -25.72
CA GLU A 20 5.81 10.31 -24.50
C GLU A 20 6.75 10.54 -23.30
N SER A 21 6.32 11.37 -22.35
CA SER A 21 7.07 11.58 -21.11
C SER A 21 7.07 10.30 -20.26
N ARG A 22 8.07 10.15 -19.40
CA ARG A 22 8.13 9.05 -18.42
C ARG A 22 6.85 8.96 -17.59
N LEU A 23 6.37 10.09 -17.07
CA LEU A 23 5.17 10.17 -16.23
C LEU A 23 3.90 9.75 -17.00
N GLY A 24 3.75 10.23 -18.24
CA GLY A 24 2.61 9.91 -19.08
C GLY A 24 2.57 8.44 -19.47
N ASN A 25 3.72 7.89 -19.89
CA ASN A 25 3.85 6.47 -20.20
C ASN A 25 3.52 5.61 -18.98
N HIS A 26 4.04 5.98 -17.81
CA HIS A 26 3.81 5.24 -16.58
C HIS A 26 2.34 5.25 -16.14
N PHE A 27 1.68 6.41 -16.20
CA PHE A 27 0.24 6.53 -15.91
C PHE A 27 -0.61 5.65 -16.85
N ARG A 28 -0.22 5.53 -18.12
CA ARG A 28 -0.94 4.74 -19.13
C ARG A 28 -0.65 3.24 -19.04
N THR A 29 0.56 2.85 -18.65
CA THR A 29 1.05 1.46 -18.73
C THR A 29 1.19 0.78 -17.38
N PHE A 30 0.81 1.44 -16.27
CA PHE A 30 0.94 0.82 -14.95
C PHE A 30 0.19 -0.52 -14.90
N PRO A 31 0.88 -1.64 -14.67
CA PRO A 31 0.29 -2.96 -14.87
C PRO A 31 -0.66 -3.39 -13.74
N GLN A 32 -0.56 -2.77 -12.56
CA GLN A 32 -1.36 -3.16 -11.40
C GLN A 32 -2.62 -2.29 -11.28
N ASN A 33 -3.74 -2.96 -11.09
CA ASN A 33 -5.01 -2.32 -10.77
C ASN A 33 -4.95 -1.66 -9.39
N LYS A 34 -5.88 -0.71 -9.14
CA LYS A 34 -6.08 -0.15 -7.79
C LYS A 34 -6.32 -1.33 -6.84
N LEU A 35 -5.49 -1.44 -5.80
CA LEU A 35 -5.81 -2.29 -4.66
C LEU A 35 -6.63 -1.45 -3.69
N ASP A 36 -7.70 -2.01 -3.13
CA ASP A 36 -8.60 -1.24 -2.27
C ASP A 36 -7.90 -0.73 -1.00
N LEU A 37 -6.96 -1.51 -0.46
CA LEU A 37 -6.18 -1.16 0.73
C LEU A 37 -5.03 -0.19 0.42
N LEU A 38 -4.24 -0.45 -0.60
CA LEU A 38 -3.01 0.30 -0.91
C LEU A 38 -3.24 1.50 -1.85
N GLY A 39 -4.28 1.45 -2.68
CA GLY A 39 -4.59 2.46 -3.68
C GLY A 39 -3.80 2.29 -4.97
N LYS A 40 -3.38 3.43 -5.55
CA LYS A 40 -2.62 3.50 -6.80
C LYS A 40 -1.24 4.12 -6.57
N PRO A 41 -0.20 3.64 -7.28
CA PRO A 41 1.08 4.31 -7.38
C PRO A 41 0.94 5.79 -7.77
N VAL A 42 1.79 6.64 -7.20
CA VAL A 42 1.85 8.05 -7.61
C VAL A 42 2.40 8.19 -9.03
N ALA A 43 2.03 9.26 -9.72
CA ALA A 43 2.50 9.50 -11.09
C ALA A 43 4.03 9.62 -11.17
N ASP A 44 4.64 10.26 -10.16
CA ASP A 44 6.09 10.34 -9.99
C ASP A 44 6.66 9.09 -9.31
N TRP A 45 6.42 7.94 -9.95
CA TRP A 45 6.84 6.66 -9.40
C TRP A 45 8.34 6.56 -9.29
N ASN A 46 8.83 6.10 -8.15
CA ASN A 46 10.23 5.78 -7.93
C ASN A 46 10.32 4.46 -7.15
N PRO A 47 10.86 3.36 -7.71
CA PRO A 47 10.91 2.08 -7.00
C PRO A 47 11.88 2.05 -5.80
N LEU A 48 12.74 3.07 -5.63
CA LEU A 48 13.61 3.22 -4.46
C LEU A 48 12.90 3.94 -3.31
N GLU A 49 11.96 4.82 -3.63
CA GLU A 49 11.11 5.57 -2.71
C GLU A 49 9.66 5.48 -3.22
N ALA A 50 9.12 4.27 -3.15
CA ALA A 50 7.84 3.96 -3.77
C ALA A 50 6.72 4.59 -2.97
N LYS A 51 5.77 5.22 -3.65
CA LYS A 51 4.65 5.91 -3.02
C LYS A 51 3.35 5.49 -3.68
N TRP A 52 2.36 5.25 -2.84
CA TRP A 52 1.00 4.96 -3.23
C TRP A 52 0.07 5.96 -2.58
N ARG A 53 -0.96 6.35 -3.32
CA ARG A 53 -2.03 7.19 -2.85
C ARG A 53 -3.34 6.43 -2.91
N ASN A 54 -4.07 6.47 -1.81
CA ASN A 54 -5.41 5.94 -1.69
C ASN A 54 -6.35 6.99 -1.10
N VAL A 55 -7.64 6.86 -1.36
CA VAL A 55 -8.69 7.63 -0.68
C VAL A 55 -9.63 6.62 -0.07
N ILE A 56 -9.56 6.47 1.25
CA ILE A 56 -10.36 5.49 1.98
C ILE A 56 -11.75 6.08 2.19
N ARG A 57 -12.75 5.36 1.69
CA ARG A 57 -14.16 5.73 1.79
C ARG A 57 -14.93 4.55 2.35
N VAL A 58 -15.86 4.85 3.23
CA VAL A 58 -16.76 3.87 3.84
C VAL A 58 -17.57 3.13 2.76
N SER A 59 -18.03 3.84 1.73
CA SER A 59 -18.77 3.26 0.60
C SER A 59 -17.95 2.27 -0.25
N GLU A 60 -16.62 2.40 -0.29
CA GLU A 60 -15.74 1.49 -1.01
C GLU A 60 -15.30 0.31 -0.13
N MET A 61 -15.25 0.52 1.19
CA MET A 61 -14.75 -0.45 2.16
C MET A 61 -15.71 -0.56 3.36
N PRO A 62 -16.87 -1.23 3.19
CA PRO A 62 -17.91 -1.26 4.23
C PRO A 62 -17.44 -1.88 5.55
N TRP A 63 -16.48 -2.81 5.50
CA TRP A 63 -15.91 -3.45 6.69
C TRP A 63 -15.22 -2.45 7.64
N VAL A 64 -14.85 -1.26 7.17
CA VAL A 64 -14.27 -0.21 8.03
C VAL A 64 -15.31 0.33 9.02
N GLU A 65 -16.61 0.25 8.71
CA GLU A 65 -17.70 0.65 9.61
C GLU A 65 -17.73 -0.17 10.90
N ASP A 66 -17.31 -1.43 10.82
CA ASP A 66 -17.35 -2.35 11.96
C ASP A 66 -16.28 -2.03 13.02
N HIS A 67 -15.26 -1.22 12.69
CA HIS A 67 -14.20 -0.81 13.62
C HIS A 67 -14.48 0.57 14.21
N VAL A 68 -15.41 0.59 15.17
CA VAL A 68 -15.75 1.79 15.93
C VAL A 68 -14.97 1.82 17.24
N VAL A 69 -14.16 2.87 17.45
CA VAL A 69 -13.56 3.13 18.76
C VAL A 69 -14.49 4.08 19.49
N SER A 70 -15.20 3.57 20.51
CA SER A 70 -16.08 4.40 21.34
C SER A 70 -15.25 5.51 22.00
N GLN A 71 -15.56 6.77 21.70
CA GLN A 71 -15.03 7.87 22.49
C GLN A 71 -15.75 7.87 23.84
N PHE A 72 -15.12 7.26 24.86
CA PHE A 72 -15.49 7.57 26.24
C PHE A 72 -14.89 8.93 26.59
N SER A 73 -15.60 10.02 26.26
CA SER A 73 -15.32 11.32 26.85
C SER A 73 -15.55 11.21 28.35
N ASN A 74 -14.46 11.13 29.11
CA ASN A 74 -14.40 11.17 30.56
C ASN A 74 -14.76 12.55 31.16
N ASN A 75 -15.37 13.44 30.37
CA ASN A 75 -15.90 14.71 30.83
C ASN A 75 -17.25 15.02 30.19
N ARG A 76 -18.24 14.14 30.36
CA ARG A 76 -19.63 14.40 29.95
C ARG A 76 -20.46 14.90 31.12
N LEU A 77 -20.27 16.17 31.48
CA LEU A 77 -21.24 16.95 32.24
C LEU A 77 -21.76 18.05 31.33
N LEU A 78 -22.96 17.80 30.79
CA LEU A 78 -23.84 18.75 30.09
C LEU A 78 -23.25 19.23 28.75
N VAL A 79 -23.85 18.89 27.62
CA VAL A 79 -24.82 19.76 26.94
C VAL A 79 -25.60 18.94 25.91
N SER A 80 -26.80 19.44 25.60
CA SER A 80 -27.83 18.96 24.69
C SER A 80 -27.38 17.96 23.61
N ALA A 81 -28.01 16.79 23.67
CA ALA A 81 -27.94 15.75 22.66
C ALA A 81 -28.55 16.24 21.34
N ASP A 82 -27.70 16.70 20.43
CA ASP A 82 -27.92 16.51 19.01
C ASP A 82 -27.59 15.04 18.70
N GLN A 83 -28.49 14.38 17.97
CA GLN A 83 -28.57 12.92 17.79
C GLN A 83 -27.31 12.27 17.14
N ASP A 84 -26.37 13.08 16.65
CA ASP A 84 -25.16 12.63 15.93
C ASP A 84 -23.98 12.26 16.85
N GLU A 85 -24.01 12.65 18.13
CA GLU A 85 -22.88 12.47 19.07
C GLU A 85 -22.79 11.09 19.74
N ILE A 86 -23.68 10.15 19.38
CA ILE A 86 -23.71 8.77 19.93
C ILE A 86 -22.89 7.80 19.05
N ASN A 87 -22.56 8.21 17.82
CA ASN A 87 -21.78 7.40 16.90
C ASN A 87 -20.30 7.55 17.27
N GLY A 88 -19.68 6.49 17.79
CA GLY A 88 -18.24 6.48 18.07
C GLY A 88 -17.41 6.85 16.82
N ALA A 89 -16.16 7.27 17.03
CA ALA A 89 -15.31 7.64 15.92
C ALA A 89 -14.95 6.38 15.09
N LEU A 90 -15.24 6.43 13.79
CA LEU A 90 -14.77 5.41 12.86
C LEU A 90 -13.27 5.58 12.65
N VAL A 91 -12.52 4.58 13.07
CA VAL A 91 -11.07 4.57 13.00
C VAL A 91 -10.66 3.42 12.11
N TYR A 92 -9.78 3.68 11.14
CA TYR A 92 -9.22 2.60 10.35
C TYR A 92 -8.31 1.71 11.22
N PRO A 93 -8.48 0.37 11.20
CA PRO A 93 -7.72 -0.50 12.10
C PRO A 93 -6.20 -0.41 11.89
N GLY A 94 -5.43 -0.45 12.98
CA GLY A 94 -3.97 -0.54 12.91
C GLY A 94 -3.50 -1.78 12.14
N ALA A 95 -4.20 -2.90 12.28
CA ALA A 95 -3.94 -4.10 11.47
C ALA A 95 -4.11 -3.82 9.97
N GLY A 96 -5.13 -3.05 9.59
CA GLY A 96 -5.32 -2.61 8.21
C GLY A 96 -4.14 -1.77 7.71
N MET A 97 -3.53 -0.94 8.57
CA MET A 97 -2.34 -0.16 8.22
C MET A 97 -1.13 -1.05 7.97
N LEU A 98 -0.96 -2.11 8.76
CA LEU A 98 0.10 -3.08 8.53
C LEU A 98 -0.12 -3.86 7.24
N VAL A 99 -1.36 -4.24 6.93
CA VAL A 99 -1.70 -4.89 5.66
C VAL A 99 -1.39 -3.97 4.47
N MET A 100 -1.65 -2.66 4.59
CA MET A 100 -1.24 -1.68 3.57
C MET A 100 0.28 -1.71 3.33
N ALA A 101 1.09 -1.78 4.38
CA ALA A 101 2.55 -1.91 4.25
C ALA A 101 2.97 -3.25 3.62
N ILE A 102 2.29 -4.35 3.96
CA ILE A 102 2.55 -5.68 3.39
C ILE A 102 2.24 -5.70 1.89
N GLU A 103 1.09 -5.19 1.47
CA GLU A 103 0.74 -5.11 0.05
C GLU A 103 1.70 -4.20 -0.72
N ALA A 104 2.18 -3.12 -0.10
CA ALA A 104 3.20 -2.25 -0.69
C ALA A 104 4.53 -3.00 -0.92
N ALA A 105 4.99 -3.74 0.09
CA ALA A 105 6.21 -4.55 -0.01
C ALA A 105 6.06 -5.67 -1.04
N LYS A 106 4.89 -6.31 -1.12
CA LYS A 106 4.55 -7.33 -2.12
C LYS A 106 4.60 -6.79 -3.54
N GLN A 107 4.14 -5.56 -3.79
CA GLN A 107 4.23 -4.94 -5.11
C GLN A 107 5.68 -4.63 -5.54
N LEU A 108 6.59 -4.39 -4.60
CA LEU A 108 8.01 -4.17 -4.87
C LEU A 108 8.87 -5.42 -4.78
N ALA A 109 8.30 -6.54 -4.36
CA ALA A 109 9.00 -7.81 -4.25
C ALA A 109 9.42 -8.33 -5.63
N ASP A 110 10.45 -9.16 -5.64
CA ASP A 110 10.91 -9.82 -6.86
C ASP A 110 9.88 -10.86 -7.30
N ALA A 111 9.22 -10.60 -8.44
CA ALA A 111 8.22 -11.49 -9.00
C ALA A 111 8.77 -12.87 -9.42
N THR A 112 10.09 -13.03 -9.51
CA THR A 112 10.72 -14.32 -9.87
C THR A 112 10.89 -15.27 -8.69
N ARG A 113 10.76 -14.77 -7.46
CA ARG A 113 11.00 -15.54 -6.23
C ARG A 113 9.71 -15.69 -5.43
N PRO A 114 9.31 -16.91 -5.06
CA PRO A 114 8.13 -17.08 -4.21
C PRO A 114 8.38 -16.46 -2.82
N ILE A 115 7.37 -15.75 -2.32
CA ILE A 115 7.39 -15.10 -1.01
C ILE A 115 6.94 -16.11 0.03
N ARG A 116 7.79 -16.35 1.05
CA ARG A 116 7.48 -17.16 2.23
C ARG A 116 6.63 -16.36 3.23
N GLY A 117 6.98 -15.09 3.43
CA GLY A 117 6.34 -14.27 4.44
C GLY A 117 6.84 -12.83 4.45
N PHE A 118 6.32 -12.08 5.42
CA PHE A 118 6.69 -10.69 5.67
C PHE A 118 7.01 -10.55 7.15
N GLU A 119 8.04 -9.78 7.45
CA GLU A 119 8.39 -9.45 8.82
C GLU A 119 8.37 -7.96 9.01
N LEU A 120 7.67 -7.56 10.06
CA LEU A 120 7.43 -6.20 10.47
C LEU A 120 8.21 -5.95 11.76
N ARG A 121 8.90 -4.82 11.84
CA ARG A 121 9.72 -4.45 12.99
C ARG A 121 9.52 -2.98 13.33
N ASP A 122 9.60 -2.67 14.63
CA ASP A 122 9.55 -1.30 15.17
C ASP A 122 8.32 -0.52 14.65
N CYS A 123 7.17 -1.20 14.56
CA CYS A 123 5.91 -0.62 14.11
C CYS A 123 5.33 0.30 15.17
N ASN A 124 5.28 1.59 14.87
CA ASN A 124 4.76 2.62 15.76
C ASN A 124 3.49 3.23 15.17
N PHE A 125 2.46 3.38 16.00
CA PHE A 125 1.18 4.00 15.65
C PHE A 125 1.08 5.34 16.40
N GLN A 126 1.32 6.44 15.69
CA GLN A 126 1.33 7.78 16.29
C GLN A 126 -0.06 8.42 16.33
N SER A 127 -0.86 8.20 15.29
CA SER A 127 -2.18 8.81 15.17
C SER A 127 -3.19 7.83 14.62
N ALA A 128 -4.41 7.91 15.15
CA ALA A 128 -5.56 7.21 14.60
C ALA A 128 -5.91 7.81 13.23
N LEU A 129 -6.29 6.96 12.29
CA LEU A 129 -6.76 7.38 10.97
C LEU A 129 -8.28 7.40 11.00
N ASN A 130 -8.83 8.59 11.23
CA ASN A 130 -10.28 8.79 11.33
C ASN A 130 -10.88 8.75 9.92
N VAL A 131 -11.83 7.86 9.69
CA VAL A 131 -12.49 7.75 8.39
C VAL A 131 -13.80 8.52 8.48
N PRO A 132 -13.95 9.64 7.77
CA PRO A 132 -15.19 10.39 7.78
C PRO A 132 -16.31 9.58 7.12
N ASN A 133 -17.52 9.67 7.67
CA ASN A 133 -18.73 9.08 7.10
C ASN A 133 -19.26 9.80 5.86
N ASP A 134 -18.55 10.82 5.37
CA ASP A 134 -18.90 11.53 4.16
C ASP A 134 -18.28 10.88 2.91
N SER A 135 -18.90 11.14 1.77
CA SER A 135 -18.47 10.80 0.42
C SER A 135 -17.05 11.26 0.06
N ALA A 136 -16.51 12.26 0.76
CA ALA A 136 -15.14 12.74 0.55
C ALA A 136 -14.10 11.64 0.82
N GLY A 137 -14.25 10.88 1.90
CA GLY A 137 -13.24 9.96 2.41
C GLY A 137 -12.01 10.66 2.97
N ILE A 138 -11.00 9.88 3.34
CA ILE A 138 -9.69 10.38 3.81
C ILE A 138 -8.59 9.96 2.85
N GLU A 139 -7.77 10.92 2.43
CA GLU A 139 -6.61 10.65 1.58
C GLU A 139 -5.46 10.10 2.42
N VAL A 140 -4.89 9.00 1.96
CA VAL A 140 -3.81 8.26 2.62
C VAL A 140 -2.69 8.05 1.63
N GLN A 141 -1.46 8.31 2.07
CA GLN A 141 -0.26 8.03 1.32
C GLN A 141 0.60 7.03 2.07
N ILE A 142 1.00 5.97 1.39
CA ILE A 142 1.96 5.00 1.89
C ILE A 142 3.26 5.20 1.13
N SER A 143 4.37 5.28 1.84
CA SER A 143 5.70 5.34 1.26
C SER A 143 6.54 4.18 1.75
N LEU A 144 7.28 3.54 0.84
CA LEU A 144 8.26 2.51 1.14
C LEU A 144 9.64 2.94 0.64
N LEU A 145 10.59 3.09 1.55
CA LEU A 145 11.96 3.48 1.27
C LEU A 145 12.88 2.27 1.47
N LYS A 146 13.64 1.91 0.43
CA LYS A 146 14.63 0.82 0.54
C LYS A 146 15.85 1.30 1.31
N THR A 147 16.19 0.63 2.41
CA THR A 147 17.35 0.99 3.22
C THR A 147 18.60 0.31 2.67
N HIS A 148 19.60 1.10 2.27
CA HIS A 148 20.85 0.63 1.65
C HIS A 148 21.88 0.01 2.64
N GLN A 149 21.50 -0.26 3.89
CA GLN A 149 22.47 -0.57 4.95
C GLN A 149 22.99 -2.01 4.98
N ALA A 150 22.44 -2.95 4.21
CA ALA A 150 22.89 -4.34 4.25
C ALA A 150 23.89 -4.65 3.13
N THR A 151 25.13 -4.99 3.51
CA THR A 151 26.15 -5.60 2.62
C THR A 151 25.71 -6.98 2.11
N ASP A 152 24.69 -7.58 2.74
CA ASP A 152 24.10 -8.86 2.39
C ASP A 152 22.72 -8.66 1.74
N SER A 153 22.59 -9.07 0.48
CA SER A 153 21.37 -8.91 -0.32
C SER A 153 20.15 -9.65 0.24
N LYS A 154 20.37 -10.55 1.20
CA LYS A 154 19.32 -11.34 1.86
C LYS A 154 18.62 -10.60 3.00
N ASN A 155 19.18 -9.52 3.53
CA ASN A 155 18.69 -8.86 4.76
C ASN A 155 18.31 -7.39 4.54
N ILE A 156 17.66 -7.09 3.41
CA ILE A 156 17.28 -5.72 3.05
C ILE A 156 15.95 -5.37 3.74
N TRP A 157 16.05 -4.48 4.72
CA TRP A 157 14.89 -3.83 5.33
C TRP A 157 14.43 -2.64 4.51
N SER A 158 13.12 -2.42 4.47
CA SER A 158 12.51 -1.21 3.91
C SER A 158 11.75 -0.48 5.00
N GLU A 159 11.93 0.83 5.09
CA GLU A 159 11.12 1.66 5.99
C GLU A 159 9.79 1.97 5.33
N PHE A 160 8.68 1.73 6.03
CA PHE A 160 7.36 2.15 5.61
C PHE A 160 6.86 3.32 6.46
N ARG A 161 6.14 4.24 5.82
CA ARG A 161 5.41 5.33 6.49
C ARG A 161 4.05 5.48 5.86
N ILE A 162 3.06 5.75 6.70
CA ILE A 162 1.66 5.89 6.34
C ILE A 162 1.22 7.24 6.87
N CYS A 163 0.89 8.14 5.96
CA CYS A 163 0.44 9.48 6.29
C CYS A 163 -0.99 9.67 5.79
N ALA A 164 -1.82 10.32 6.59
CA ALA A 164 -3.13 10.78 6.18
C ALA A 164 -3.08 12.28 5.87
N HIS A 165 -3.90 12.73 4.92
CA HIS A 165 -4.10 14.14 4.63
C HIS A 165 -5.46 14.58 5.16
N GLU A 166 -5.42 15.39 6.22
CA GLU A 166 -6.60 15.91 6.91
C GLU A 166 -6.44 17.43 7.08
N ASN A 167 -7.50 18.20 6.84
CA ASN A 167 -7.52 19.66 7.02
C ASN A 167 -6.38 20.42 6.29
N GLY A 168 -5.95 19.92 5.14
CA GLY A 168 -4.90 20.55 4.34
C GLY A 168 -3.48 20.32 4.86
N GLN A 169 -3.29 19.40 5.80
CA GLN A 169 -1.99 19.04 6.36
C GLN A 169 -1.78 17.52 6.26
N TRP A 170 -0.52 17.11 6.09
CA TRP A 170 -0.13 15.72 6.18
C TRP A 170 0.21 15.38 7.63
N GLN A 171 -0.36 14.29 8.14
CA GLN A 171 -0.06 13.75 9.45
C GLN A 171 0.45 12.32 9.31
N GLU A 172 1.53 11.99 10.00
CA GLU A 172 2.03 10.60 10.09
C GLU A 172 1.12 9.80 11.04
N CYS A 173 0.58 8.68 10.54
CA CYS A 173 -0.29 7.78 11.29
C CYS A 173 0.49 6.59 11.82
N CYS A 174 1.30 5.96 10.97
CA CYS A 174 2.05 4.77 11.30
C CYS A 174 3.36 4.70 10.52
N TYR A 175 4.42 4.22 11.16
CA TYR A 175 5.70 3.96 10.52
C TYR A 175 6.37 2.74 11.14
N GLY A 176 7.31 2.16 10.40
CA GLY A 176 8.09 1.01 10.87
C GLY A 176 9.01 0.49 9.77
N SER A 177 9.55 -0.70 9.99
CA SER A 177 10.37 -1.41 9.01
C SER A 177 9.69 -2.70 8.60
N ILE A 178 9.81 -3.05 7.32
CA ILE A 178 9.30 -4.29 6.75
C ILE A 178 10.38 -4.97 5.90
N ARG A 179 10.47 -6.30 5.99
CA ARG A 179 11.26 -7.12 5.08
C ARG A 179 10.40 -8.21 4.45
N VAL A 180 10.74 -8.56 3.21
CA VAL A 180 10.12 -9.66 2.47
C VAL A 180 11.01 -10.89 2.64
N GLU A 181 10.45 -11.96 3.20
CA GLU A 181 11.11 -13.25 3.29
C GLU A 181 10.73 -14.08 2.07
N TYR A 182 11.72 -14.45 1.26
CA TYR A 182 11.53 -15.33 0.11
C TYR A 182 11.78 -16.77 0.52
N GLU A 183 11.12 -17.72 -0.14
CA GLU A 183 11.42 -19.13 0.09
C GLU A 183 12.88 -19.43 -0.30
N SER A 184 13.58 -20.14 0.58
CA SER A 184 14.88 -20.72 0.26
C SER A 184 14.66 -21.85 -0.74
N THR A 185 15.25 -21.75 -1.93
CA THR A 185 15.41 -22.92 -2.80
C THR A 185 16.36 -23.88 -2.10
N PRO A 186 15.97 -25.13 -1.84
CA PRO A 186 16.85 -26.08 -1.16
C PRO A 186 18.14 -26.21 -1.98
N SER A 187 19.25 -25.83 -1.35
CA SER A 187 20.56 -26.01 -1.95
C SER A 187 20.84 -27.51 -2.02
N GLU A 188 21.58 -28.00 -3.01
CA GLU A 188 21.98 -29.43 -3.10
C GLU A 188 22.70 -29.92 -1.82
N VAL A 189 23.27 -28.99 -1.06
CA VAL A 189 23.97 -29.23 0.21
C VAL A 189 23.01 -29.27 1.41
N ASP A 190 21.90 -28.54 1.36
CA ASP A 190 20.94 -28.39 2.46
C ASP A 190 19.82 -29.45 2.40
N ASN A 191 19.38 -29.86 1.20
CA ASN A 191 18.31 -30.85 1.00
C ASN A 191 17.03 -30.57 1.82
N GLY A 192 16.78 -29.32 2.22
CA GLY A 192 15.60 -28.92 2.98
C GLY A 192 15.63 -29.33 4.46
N ARG A 193 16.81 -29.59 5.03
CA ARG A 193 16.96 -29.92 6.46
C ARG A 193 16.54 -28.77 7.37
N GLU A 194 16.92 -27.53 7.04
CA GLU A 194 16.53 -26.33 7.79
C GLU A 194 14.99 -26.22 7.92
N ARG A 195 14.26 -26.51 6.84
CA ARG A 195 12.79 -26.49 6.84
C ARG A 195 12.17 -27.52 7.78
N GLN A 196 12.76 -28.72 7.85
CA GLN A 196 12.29 -29.75 8.77
C GLN A 196 12.57 -29.37 10.23
N GLU A 197 13.73 -28.80 10.52
CA GLU A 197 14.10 -28.36 11.87
C GLU A 197 13.23 -27.21 12.38
N GLU A 198 12.90 -26.23 11.53
CA GLU A 198 11.97 -25.14 11.88
C GLU A 198 10.55 -25.65 12.18
N LEU A 199 10.04 -26.62 11.40
CA LEU A 199 8.72 -27.21 11.63
C LEU A 199 8.67 -28.00 12.94
N VAL A 200 9.74 -28.72 13.28
CA VAL A 200 9.85 -29.44 14.56
C VAL A 200 9.90 -28.43 15.72
N THR A 201 10.71 -27.38 15.59
CA THR A 201 10.83 -26.34 16.63
C THR A 201 9.51 -25.60 16.87
N ALA A 202 8.73 -25.35 15.80
CA ALA A 202 7.41 -24.72 15.92
C ALA A 202 6.36 -25.63 16.60
N GLN A 203 6.50 -26.95 16.49
CA GLN A 203 5.63 -27.92 17.15
C GLN A 203 5.96 -28.11 18.63
N ASP A 204 7.20 -27.85 19.05
CA ASP A 204 7.64 -27.98 20.45
C ASP A 204 7.24 -26.78 21.35
N ILE A 205 6.57 -25.75 20.78
CA ILE A 205 6.15 -24.53 21.49
C ILE A 205 4.67 -24.58 21.93
N GLU A 206 3.90 -25.61 21.52
CA GLU A 206 2.54 -25.92 22.03
C GLU A 206 2.57 -26.89 23.22
#